data_AF-A0A178B2F7-F1
#
_entry.id   AF-A0A178B2F7-F1
#
_cell.length_a   1.000
_cell.length_b   1.000
_cell.length_c   1.000
_cell.angle_alpha   90.00
_cell.angle_beta   90.00
_cell.angle_gamma   90.00
#
_symmetry.space_group_name_H-M   'P 1'
#
loop_
_entity.id
_entity.type
_entity.pdbx_description
1 polymer ?
#
loop_
_entity_poly.entity_id
_entity_poly.type
_entity_poly.pdbx_seq_one_letter_code
_entity_poly.pdbx_strand_id
1 'polypeptide(L)' 'MPGGLHPTIEIFLEWPRPNYVDPVTKPKYVLVLSCILGPISLALLLVRLWVRLRIQRNPGWDDWLMVASWV' A
#
# COMPACT_ATOMS: atom_id res chain seq x y z
N MET A 1 19.07 -18.12 33.96
CA MET A 1 17.82 -18.34 33.19
C MET A 1 18.21 -18.21 31.73
N PRO A 2 18.19 -19.29 30.91
CA PRO A 2 18.64 -19.21 29.52
C PRO A 2 17.56 -18.51 28.69
N GLY A 3 17.51 -17.18 28.82
CA GLY A 3 16.62 -16.30 28.07
C GLY A 3 17.45 -15.45 27.12
N GLY A 4 17.70 -15.97 25.92
CA GLY A 4 18.07 -15.14 24.78
C GLY A 4 16.82 -14.52 24.14
N LEU A 5 17.00 -13.78 23.04
CA LEU A 5 15.92 -13.23 22.20
C LEU A 5 15.00 -14.29 21.57
N HIS A 6 15.22 -15.58 21.87
CA HIS A 6 14.50 -16.69 21.30
C HIS A 6 13.64 -17.34 22.39
N PRO A 7 12.32 -17.42 22.22
CA PRO A 7 11.45 -18.08 23.18
C PRO A 7 11.83 -19.57 23.29
N THR A 8 11.83 -20.08 24.52
CA THR A 8 12.01 -21.51 24.82
C THR A 8 10.99 -22.35 24.05
N ILE A 9 11.38 -23.56 23.63
CA ILE A 9 10.55 -24.47 22.81
C ILE A 9 9.15 -24.70 23.42
N GLU A 10 9.05 -24.75 24.74
CA GLU A 10 7.78 -24.88 25.47
C GLU A 10 6.81 -23.73 25.19
N ILE A 11 7.32 -22.49 25.09
CA ILE A 11 6.54 -21.27 24.79
C ILE A 11 6.04 -21.29 23.34
N PHE A 12 6.84 -21.82 22.41
CA PHE A 12 6.45 -21.94 21.01
C PHE A 12 5.31 -22.94 20.80
N LEU A 13 5.29 -24.02 21.59
CA LEU A 13 4.24 -25.04 21.57
C LEU A 13 2.93 -24.56 22.23
N GLU A 14 3.02 -23.62 23.17
CA GLU A 14 1.85 -23.04 23.84
C GLU A 14 1.14 -21.97 23.00
N TRP A 15 1.73 -21.52 21.90
CA TRP A 15 1.10 -20.50 21.06
C TRP A 15 -0.21 -20.98 20.45
N PRO A 16 -1.28 -20.15 20.53
CA PRO A 16 -2.56 -20.49 19.93
C PRO A 16 -2.40 -20.61 18.42
N ARG A 17 -3.10 -21.59 17.82
CA ARG A 17 -3.13 -21.77 16.36
C ARG A 17 -3.48 -20.42 15.71
N PRO A 18 -2.73 -19.98 14.67
CA PRO A 18 -2.96 -18.69 14.05
C PRO A 18 -4.42 -18.60 13.60
N ASN A 19 -5.13 -17.57 14.06
CA ASN A 19 -6.51 -17.36 13.68
C ASN A 19 -6.54 -16.67 12.31
N TYR A 20 -6.84 -17.44 11.27
CA TYR A 20 -6.98 -16.94 9.89
C TYR A 20 -8.42 -16.49 9.57
N VAL A 21 -9.32 -16.47 10.55
CA VAL A 21 -10.67 -15.97 10.37
C VAL A 21 -10.64 -14.45 10.43
N ASP A 22 -11.09 -13.79 9.36
CA ASP A 22 -11.27 -12.35 9.33
C ASP A 22 -12.11 -11.90 10.55
N PRO A 23 -11.55 -11.10 11.48
CA PRO A 23 -12.27 -10.70 12.67
C PRO A 23 -13.45 -9.81 12.28
N VAL A 24 -14.67 -10.22 12.64
CA VAL A 24 -15.92 -9.47 12.41
C VAL A 24 -15.84 -8.04 12.97
N THR A 25 -15.01 -7.83 14.00
CA THR A 25 -14.75 -6.54 14.64
C THR A 25 -13.85 -5.60 13.85
N LYS A 26 -13.18 -6.06 12.78
CA LYS A 26 -12.39 -5.19 11.88
C LYS A 26 -13.17 -4.93 10.59
N PRO A 27 -13.96 -3.84 10.55
CA PRO A 27 -14.70 -3.47 9.36
C PRO A 27 -13.77 -3.16 8.19
N LYS A 28 -14.21 -3.54 6.97
CA LYS A 28 -13.47 -3.40 5.70
C LYS A 28 -13.32 -1.94 5.21
N TYR A 29 -13.31 -0.97 6.12
CA TYR A 29 -13.22 0.45 5.78
C TYR A 29 -11.96 0.80 5.00
N VAL A 30 -10.84 0.14 5.32
CA VAL A 30 -9.57 0.33 4.59
C VAL A 30 -9.72 -0.08 3.13
N LEU A 31 -10.40 -1.20 2.86
CA LEU A 31 -10.61 -1.68 1.49
C LEU A 31 -11.50 -0.72 0.68
N VAL A 32 -12.59 -0.24 1.29
CA VAL A 32 -13.48 0.73 0.65
C VAL A 32 -12.75 2.05 0.39
N LEU A 33 -11.99 2.54 1.37
CA LEU A 33 -11.22 3.76 1.26
C LEU A 33 -10.15 3.66 0.17
N SER A 34 -9.40 2.55 0.11
CA SER A 34 -8.43 2.30 -0.97
C SER A 34 -9.09 2.23 -2.35
N CYS A 35 -10.29 1.65 -2.43
CA CYS A 35 -11.04 1.58 -3.70
C CYS A 35 -11.50 2.95 -4.20
N ILE A 36 -11.68 3.93 -3.30
CA ILE A 36 -12.06 5.31 -3.65
C ILE A 36 -10.82 6.17 -3.91
N LEU A 37 -9.82 6.11 -3.02
CA LEU A 37 -8.61 6.93 -3.13
C LEU A 37 -7.70 6.51 -4.29
N GLY A 38 -7.67 5.22 -4.63
CA GLY A 38 -6.90 4.70 -5.77
C GLY A 38 -7.25 5.35 -7.10
N PRO A 39 -8.51 5.29 -7.57
CA PRO A 39 -8.90 5.93 -8.82
C PRO A 39 -8.79 7.47 -8.76
N ILE A 40 -9.01 8.08 -7.61
CA ILE A 40 -8.83 9.54 -7.45
C ILE A 40 -7.37 9.94 -7.62
N SER A 41 -6.43 9.23 -7.00
CA SER A 41 -5.00 9.54 -7.14
C SER A 41 -4.53 9.34 -8.58
N LEU A 42 -5.05 8.30 -9.25
CA LEU A 42 -4.78 8.03 -10.66
C LEU A 42 -5.31 9.14 -11.57
N ALA A 43 -6.56 9.58 -11.36
CA ALA A 43 -7.14 10.68 -12.12
C ALA A 43 -6.32 11.98 -11.96
N LEU A 44 -5.88 12.28 -10.73
CA LEU A 44 -5.04 13.45 -10.47
C LEU A 44 -3.67 13.37 -11.16
N LEU A 45 -3.05 12.19 -11.21
CA LEU A 45 -1.81 11.97 -11.96
C LEU A 45 -2.01 12.19 -13.46
N LEU A 46 -3.08 11.62 -14.03
CA LEU A 46 -3.40 11.79 -15.46
C LEU A 46 -3.67 13.25 -15.81
N VAL A 47 -4.41 13.98 -14.96
CA VAL A 47 -4.65 15.42 -15.16
C VAL A 47 -3.35 16.20 -15.10
N ARG A 48 -2.45 15.92 -14.14
CA ARG A 48 -1.15 16.60 -14.06
C ARG A 48 -0.30 16.35 -15.29
N LEU A 49 -0.24 15.10 -15.74
CA LEU A 49 0.50 14.72 -16.94
C LEU A 49 -0.12 15.37 -18.19
N TRP A 50 -1.45 15.43 -18.27
CA TRP A 50 -2.15 16.10 -19.37
C TRP A 50 -1.86 17.59 -19.43
N VAL A 51 -1.93 18.30 -18.29
CA VAL A 51 -1.62 19.73 -18.22
C VAL A 51 -0.19 19.98 -18.67
N ARG A 52 0.79 19.20 -18.19
CA ARG A 52 2.20 19.38 -18.56
C ARG A 52 2.46 19.10 -20.05
N LEU A 53 1.94 17.99 -20.59
CA LEU A 53 2.14 17.63 -21.99
C LEU A 53 1.42 18.58 -22.97
N ARG A 54 0.18 18.98 -22.66
CA ARG A 54 -0.63 19.81 -23.57
C ARG A 54 -0.40 21.31 -23.41
N ILE A 55 -0.26 21.82 -22.19
CA ILE A 55 -0.16 23.26 -21.93
C ILE A 55 1.28 23.76 -21.94
N GLN A 56 2.21 23.02 -21.31
CA GLN A 56 3.59 23.48 -21.15
C GLN A 56 4.49 23.06 -22.31
N ARG A 57 4.14 22.00 -23.06
CA ARG A 57 4.81 21.57 -24.31
C ARG A 57 6.32 21.35 -24.20
N ASN A 58 6.85 21.29 -22.98
CA ASN A 58 8.25 21.04 -22.66
C ASN A 58 8.32 19.76 -21.82
N PRO A 59 8.16 18.58 -22.45
CA PRO A 59 8.26 17.30 -21.75
C PRO A 59 9.70 17.15 -21.26
N GLY A 60 9.91 17.36 -19.96
CA GLY A 60 11.18 17.11 -19.31
C GLY A 60 11.35 15.61 -19.03
N TRP A 61 12.57 15.22 -18.68
CA TRP A 61 12.86 13.87 -18.17
C TRP A 61 12.05 13.52 -16.90
N ASP A 62 11.55 14.54 -16.19
CA ASP A 62 10.68 14.43 -15.02
C ASP A 62 9.34 13.73 -15.31
N ASP A 63 8.72 13.99 -16.48
CA ASP A 63 7.42 13.40 -16.83
C ASP A 63 7.52 11.89 -17.15
N TRP A 64 8.69 11.42 -17.60
CA TRP A 64 8.97 10.00 -17.82
C TRP A 64 9.16 9.24 -16.49
N LEU A 65 9.81 9.86 -15.51
CA LEU A 65 9.97 9.29 -14.17
C LEU A 65 8.63 9.17 -13.44
N MET A 66 7.69 10.11 -13.65
CA MET A 66 6.34 10.01 -13.12
C MET A 66 5.54 8.82 -13.68
N VAL A 67 5.67 8.53 -14.98
CA VAL A 67 5.02 7.36 -15.60
C VAL A 67 5.68 6.05 -15.15
N ALA A 68 7.01 6.02 -15.07
CA ALA A 68 7.76 4.86 -14.61
C ALA A 68 7.52 4.53 -13.13
N SER A 69 7.24 5.54 -12.29
CA SER A 69 6.89 5.32 -10.89
C SER A 69 5.51 4.66 -10.69
N TRP A 70 4.65 4.66 -11.71
CA TRP A 70 3.31 4.10 -11.62
C TRP A 70 3.22 2.67 -12.19
N VAL A 71 4.17 2.26 -13.04
CA VAL A 71 4.33 0.88 -13.55
C VAL A 71 5.10 0.03 -12.54
#